data_AF-A0A5N1L0G3-F1
#
_entry.id   AF-A0A5N1L0G3-F1
#
_cell.length_a   1.000
_cell.length_b   1.000
_cell.length_c   1.000
_cell.angle_alpha   90.00
_cell.angle_beta   90.00
_cell.angle_gamma   90.00
#
_symmetry.space_group_name_H-M   'P 1'
#
loop_
_entity.id
_entity.type
_entity.pdbx_description
1 polymer ?
#
loop_
_entity_poly.entity_id
_entity_poly.type
_entity_poly.pdbx_seq_one_letter_code
_entity_poly.pdbx_strand_id
1 'polypeptide(L)'
;MPAEPTPPTTLPSGIGSECTSLSADQLRDLAKYAESLAEYRDRESRLEAEDESSGEESDDRPDGVPSGASVTVKEINDNRYRYWQWRDGDKIKSKYIGPASPDD
;
A
#
# COMPACT_ATOMS: atom_id res chain seq x y z
N MET A 1 -24.39 34.86 -17.08
CA MET A 1 -24.35 33.40 -17.33
C MET A 1 -23.46 32.79 -16.26
N PRO A 2 -23.81 31.66 -15.64
CA PRO A 2 -22.89 30.98 -14.73
C PRO A 2 -21.62 30.55 -15.49
N ALA A 3 -20.46 30.68 -14.88
CA ALA A 3 -19.20 30.23 -15.47
C ALA A 3 -19.13 28.71 -15.46
N GLU A 4 -18.67 28.12 -16.56
CA GLU A 4 -18.43 26.68 -16.64
C GLU A 4 -17.24 26.29 -15.75
N PRO A 5 -17.35 25.21 -14.95
CA PRO A 5 -16.24 24.72 -14.15
C PRO A 5 -15.11 24.20 -15.05
N THR A 6 -13.87 24.56 -14.73
CA THR A 6 -12.69 24.06 -15.44
C THR A 6 -12.25 22.71 -14.83
N PRO A 7 -12.00 21.67 -15.64
CA PRO A 7 -11.50 20.40 -15.12
C PRO A 7 -10.09 20.57 -14.54
N PRO A 8 -9.76 19.95 -13.40
CA PRO A 8 -8.42 20.01 -12.83
C PRO A 8 -7.40 19.30 -13.72
N THR A 9 -6.20 19.89 -13.88
CA THR A 9 -5.11 19.38 -14.73
C THR A 9 -4.51 18.05 -14.25
N THR A 10 -4.80 17.66 -13.01
CA THR A 10 -4.40 16.37 -12.45
C THR A 10 -5.22 15.20 -13.00
N LEU A 11 -6.36 15.47 -13.62
CA LEU A 11 -7.21 14.43 -14.20
C LEU A 11 -6.84 14.16 -15.66
N PRO A 12 -7.02 12.91 -16.15
CA PRO A 12 -6.81 12.59 -17.55
C PRO A 12 -7.71 13.42 -18.46
N SER A 13 -7.18 13.81 -19.62
CA SER A 13 -7.86 14.68 -20.59
C SER A 13 -9.21 14.14 -21.08
N GLY A 14 -9.47 12.82 -20.93
CA GLY A 14 -10.74 12.19 -21.31
C GLY A 14 -11.87 12.35 -20.27
N ILE A 15 -11.54 12.45 -18.97
CA ILE A 15 -12.56 12.43 -17.90
C ILE A 15 -13.49 13.64 -17.96
N GLY A 16 -12.98 14.83 -18.30
CA GLY A 16 -13.79 16.04 -18.41
C GLY A 16 -14.89 15.92 -19.47
N SER A 17 -14.55 15.31 -20.61
CA SER A 17 -15.49 15.08 -21.72
C SER A 17 -16.59 14.08 -21.34
N GLU A 18 -16.24 13.02 -20.60
CA GLU A 18 -17.22 12.06 -20.10
C GLU A 18 -18.13 12.71 -19.05
N CYS A 19 -17.59 13.50 -18.13
CA CYS A 19 -18.33 14.29 -17.14
C CYS A 19 -19.37 15.22 -17.79
N THR A 20 -19.00 15.91 -18.87
CA THR A 20 -19.91 16.80 -19.61
C THR A 20 -21.09 16.05 -20.24
N SER A 21 -20.95 14.77 -20.54
CA SER A 21 -22.04 13.94 -21.08
C SER A 21 -22.98 13.38 -20.00
N LEU A 22 -22.61 13.49 -18.72
CA LEU A 22 -23.39 12.97 -17.60
C LEU A 22 -24.42 13.99 -17.10
N SER A 23 -25.53 13.46 -16.59
CA SER A 23 -26.55 14.28 -15.92
C SER A 23 -26.08 14.73 -14.53
N ALA A 24 -26.68 15.80 -14.00
CA ALA A 24 -26.33 16.33 -12.68
C ALA A 24 -26.49 15.33 -11.53
N ASP A 25 -27.35 14.31 -11.67
CA ASP A 25 -27.48 13.22 -10.70
C ASP A 25 -26.33 12.22 -10.80
N GLN A 26 -25.97 11.82 -12.03
CA GLN A 26 -24.82 10.94 -12.29
C GLN A 26 -23.49 11.57 -11.86
N LEU A 27 -23.32 12.89 -12.02
CA LEU A 27 -22.16 13.62 -11.52
C LEU A 27 -22.05 13.57 -9.99
N ARG A 28 -23.20 13.60 -9.28
CA ARG A 28 -23.22 13.47 -7.82
C ARG A 28 -22.90 12.05 -7.37
N ASP A 29 -23.37 11.05 -8.10
CA ASP A 29 -23.04 9.64 -7.84
C ASP A 29 -21.55 9.37 -8.06
N LEU A 30 -21.00 9.84 -9.18
CA LEU A 30 -19.57 9.76 -9.50
C LEU A 30 -18.71 10.42 -8.41
N ALA A 31 -19.12 11.58 -7.91
CA ALA A 31 -18.40 12.27 -6.84
C ALA A 31 -18.35 11.43 -5.54
N LYS A 32 -19.48 10.82 -5.14
CA LYS A 32 -19.52 9.93 -3.96
C LYS A 32 -18.66 8.69 -4.15
N TYR A 33 -18.73 8.09 -5.33
CA TYR A 33 -17.92 6.92 -5.66
C TYR A 33 -16.42 7.27 -5.67
N ALA A 34 -16.04 8.40 -6.26
CA ALA A 34 -14.66 8.86 -6.29
C ALA A 34 -14.10 9.13 -4.88
N GLU A 35 -14.92 9.69 -3.98
CA GLU A 35 -14.56 9.88 -2.56
C GLU A 35 -14.35 8.53 -1.86
N SER A 36 -15.31 7.60 -1.98
CA SER A 36 -15.18 6.25 -1.40
C SER A 36 -13.96 5.50 -1.95
N LEU A 37 -13.65 5.66 -3.24
CA LEU A 37 -12.47 5.07 -3.88
C LEU A 37 -11.17 5.69 -3.35
N ALA A 38 -11.16 7.00 -3.09
CA ALA A 38 -10.01 7.67 -2.48
C ALA A 38 -9.79 7.18 -1.04
N GLU A 39 -10.84 7.08 -0.23
CA GLU A 39 -10.76 6.52 1.12
C GLU A 39 -10.30 5.06 1.15
N TYR A 40 -10.77 4.26 0.19
CA TYR A 40 -10.33 2.88 0.02
C TYR A 40 -8.84 2.83 -0.28
N ARG A 41 -8.36 3.63 -1.25
CA ARG A 41 -6.93 3.68 -1.61
C ARG A 41 -6.03 4.21 -0.50
N ASP A 42 -6.49 5.18 0.27
CA ASP A 42 -5.76 5.68 1.44
C ASP A 42 -5.66 4.61 2.53
N ARG A 43 -6.76 3.86 2.77
CA ARG A 43 -6.75 2.70 3.67
C ARG A 43 -5.86 1.57 3.19
N GLU A 44 -5.91 1.22 1.91
CA GLU A 44 -5.00 0.22 1.33
C GLU A 44 -3.56 0.66 1.47
N SER A 45 -3.22 1.90 1.15
CA SER A 45 -1.85 2.41 1.31
C SER A 45 -1.39 2.40 2.78
N ARG A 46 -2.31 2.63 3.72
CA ARG A 46 -2.03 2.51 5.16
C ARG A 46 -1.92 1.04 5.60
N LEU A 47 -2.74 0.14 5.07
CA LEU A 47 -2.70 -1.29 5.37
C LEU A 47 -1.45 -1.93 4.79
N GLU A 48 -1.06 -1.57 3.56
CA GLU A 48 0.23 -1.91 2.98
C GLU A 48 1.34 -1.45 3.93
N ALA A 49 1.37 -0.18 4.35
CA ALA A 49 2.35 0.35 5.31
C ALA A 49 2.34 -0.34 6.69
N GLU A 50 1.19 -0.86 7.13
CA GLU A 50 1.02 -1.54 8.43
C GLU A 50 1.32 -3.06 8.32
N ASP A 51 1.16 -3.67 7.15
CA ASP A 51 1.52 -5.07 6.82
C ASP A 51 3.02 -5.24 6.57
N GLU A 52 3.73 -4.20 6.09
CA GLU A 52 5.21 -4.15 6.13
C GLU A 52 5.76 -4.07 7.56
N SER A 53 4.95 -3.63 8.53
CA SER A 53 5.29 -3.63 9.96
C SER A 53 4.72 -4.84 10.71
N SER A 54 3.73 -5.53 10.15
CA SER A 54 3.03 -6.68 10.74
C SER A 54 3.21 -7.93 9.89
N GLY A 55 4.41 -8.13 9.35
CA GLY A 55 4.77 -9.38 8.70
C GLY A 55 4.73 -10.53 9.70
N GLU A 56 3.61 -11.25 9.70
CA GLU A 56 3.48 -12.64 10.11
C GLU A 56 3.90 -12.96 11.56
N GLU A 57 2.92 -12.99 12.44
CA GLU A 57 2.80 -14.08 13.44
C GLU A 57 2.62 -15.44 12.71
N SER A 58 3.48 -15.77 11.74
CA SER A 58 3.68 -17.15 11.33
C SER A 58 4.63 -17.74 12.35
N ASP A 59 4.07 -18.63 13.16
CA ASP A 59 4.74 -19.51 14.12
C ASP A 59 5.85 -20.39 13.48
N ASP A 60 6.25 -20.17 12.23
CA ASP A 60 7.39 -20.80 11.56
C ASP A 60 8.69 -20.04 11.88
N ARG A 61 8.99 -19.93 13.18
CA ARG A 61 10.29 -19.41 13.59
C ARG A 61 11.37 -20.47 13.35
N PRO A 62 12.39 -20.21 12.54
CA PRO A 62 13.50 -21.13 12.39
C PRO A 62 14.37 -21.18 13.66
N ASP A 63 14.90 -22.37 13.96
CA ASP A 63 15.80 -22.57 15.10
C ASP A 63 17.02 -21.62 15.01
N GLY A 64 17.26 -20.89 16.11
CA GLY A 64 18.32 -19.88 16.23
C GLY A 64 17.90 -18.41 16.12
N VAL A 65 16.60 -18.10 16.04
CA VAL A 65 16.05 -16.72 16.13
C VAL A 65 15.41 -16.51 17.51
N PRO A 66 15.77 -15.47 18.29
CA PRO A 66 15.18 -15.24 19.61
C PRO A 66 13.84 -14.51 19.56
N SER A 67 13.01 -14.69 20.60
CA SER A 67 11.66 -14.09 20.77
C SER A 67 11.53 -12.59 20.51
N GLY A 68 12.60 -11.83 20.69
CA GLY A 68 12.64 -10.40 20.38
C GLY A 68 13.11 -10.04 18.97
N ALA A 69 13.16 -10.98 18.03
CA ALA A 69 13.51 -10.67 16.64
C ALA A 69 12.35 -10.01 15.90
N SER A 70 12.66 -9.07 15.02
CA SER A 70 11.70 -8.38 14.15
C SER A 70 11.99 -8.72 12.69
N VAL A 71 10.95 -8.86 11.86
CA VAL A 71 11.11 -9.06 10.41
C VAL A 71 11.41 -7.70 9.75
N THR A 72 12.35 -7.68 8.81
CA THR A 72 12.65 -6.53 7.96
C THR A 72 12.63 -6.99 6.51
N VAL A 73 11.89 -6.25 5.67
CA VAL A 73 11.85 -6.47 4.22
C VAL A 73 12.92 -5.61 3.56
N LYS A 74 13.74 -6.22 2.70
CA LYS A 74 14.71 -5.53 1.84
C LYS A 74 14.30 -5.70 0.38
N GLU A 75 14.20 -4.59 -0.34
CA GLU A 75 13.91 -4.57 -1.77
C GLU A 75 15.20 -4.41 -2.57
N ILE A 76 15.48 -5.34 -3.48
CA ILE A 76 16.68 -5.37 -4.32
C ILE A 76 16.29 -5.87 -5.72
N ASN A 77 16.52 -5.07 -6.76
CA ASN A 77 16.17 -5.39 -8.15
C ASN A 77 14.70 -5.81 -8.34
N ASP A 78 13.74 -5.06 -7.80
CA ASP A 78 12.29 -5.36 -7.87
C ASP A 78 11.88 -6.64 -7.10
N ASN A 79 12.83 -7.30 -6.45
CA ASN A 79 12.60 -8.48 -5.62
C ASN A 79 12.61 -8.10 -4.14
N ARG A 80 11.58 -8.54 -3.40
CA ARG A 80 11.45 -8.35 -1.94
C ARG A 80 12.00 -9.57 -1.19
N TYR A 81 12.89 -9.32 -0.23
CA TYR A 81 13.53 -10.35 0.60
C TYR A 81 13.27 -10.10 2.08
N ARG A 82 12.79 -11.11 2.82
CA ARG A 82 12.50 -10.98 4.27
C ARG A 82 13.68 -11.49 5.12
N TYR A 83 14.04 -10.72 6.15
CA TYR A 83 15.10 -11.06 7.11
C TYR A 83 14.59 -10.93 8.55
N TRP A 84 14.87 -11.92 9.40
CA TRP A 84 14.75 -11.79 10.85
C TRP A 84 15.96 -11.02 11.36
N GLN A 85 15.74 -9.92 12.07
CA GLN A 85 16.81 -9.13 12.68
C GLN A 85 16.60 -9.03 14.19
N TRP A 86 17.66 -9.26 14.95
CA TRP A 86 17.64 -9.13 16.41
C TRP A 86 18.98 -8.65 16.95
N ARG A 87 18.97 -8.18 18.20
CA ARG A 87 20.19 -7.84 18.93
C ARG A 87 20.59 -9.00 19.84
N ASP A 88 21.84 -9.39 19.74
CA ASP A 88 22.50 -10.38 20.58
C ASP A 88 23.66 -9.68 21.30
N GLY A 89 23.36 -9.12 22.47
CA GLY A 89 24.28 -8.23 23.18
C GLY A 89 24.55 -6.95 22.39
N ASP A 90 25.81 -6.74 22.00
CA ASP A 90 26.29 -5.59 21.23
C ASP A 90 26.23 -5.80 19.70
N LYS A 91 25.93 -7.03 19.24
CA LYS A 91 25.94 -7.38 17.82
C LYS A 91 24.53 -7.49 17.27
N ILE A 92 24.29 -6.89 16.11
CA ILE A 92 23.07 -7.09 15.33
C ILE A 92 23.24 -8.37 14.51
N LYS A 93 22.36 -9.34 14.71
CA LYS A 93 22.29 -10.57 13.92
C LYS A 93 21.09 -10.49 12.98
N SER A 94 21.27 -11.05 11.78
CA SER A 94 20.22 -11.14 10.76
C SER A 94 20.19 -12.55 10.18
N LYS A 95 19.00 -13.13 9.99
CA LYS A 95 18.81 -14.43 9.35
C LYS A 95 17.79 -14.33 8.22
N TYR A 96 18.15 -14.89 7.07
CA TYR A 96 17.29 -14.94 5.90
C TYR A 96 16.09 -15.86 6.15
N ILE A 97 14.89 -15.41 5.81
CA ILE A 97 13.63 -16.13 6.03
C ILE A 97 13.19 -16.79 4.73
N GLY A 98 13.19 -16.02 3.64
CA GLY A 98 12.70 -16.47 2.35
C GLY A 98 12.42 -15.29 1.42
N PRO A 99 12.11 -15.58 0.15
CA PRO A 99 11.56 -14.57 -0.73
C PRO A 99 10.24 -14.08 -0.12
N ALA A 100 10.04 -12.76 -0.05
CA ALA A 100 8.68 -12.27 0.15
C ALA A 100 7.94 -12.68 -1.12
N SER A 101 6.93 -13.56 -1.02
CA SER A 101 6.08 -13.81 -2.17
C SER A 101 5.56 -12.45 -2.68
N PRO A 102 5.67 -12.17 -3.99
CA PRO A 102 4.88 -11.09 -4.54
C PRO A 102 3.40 -11.46 -4.27
N ASP A 103 2.69 -10.54 -3.64
CA ASP A 103 1.23 -10.63 -3.49
C ASP A 103 0.61 -10.90 -4.88
N ASP A 104 -0.25 -11.92 -5.00
CA ASP A 104 -0.90 -12.32 -6.27
C ASP A 104 -2.05 -11.39 -6.65
#